data_AF-A0A1Y2AD53-F1
#
_entry.id   AF-A0A1Y2AD53-F1
#
_cell.length_a   1.000
_cell.length_b   1.000
_cell.length_c   1.000
_cell.angle_alpha   90.00
_cell.angle_beta   90.00
_cell.angle_gamma   90.00
#
_symmetry.space_group_name_H-M   'P 1'
#
loop_
_entity.id
_entity.type
_entity.pdbx_description
1 polymer ?
#
loop_
_entity_poly.entity_id
_entity_poly.type
_entity_poly.pdbx_seq_one_letter_code
_entity_poly.pdbx_strand_id
1 'polypeptide(L)'
;MVNADKTRNFPASAQDKHYLVIIDNMMNLDMMYEATKLTGDPKYAKIATHQAEKSSDTHVRKDGTTYHVVNFDPKTGKALDFMTHQGYSDESAWSRGQAWGIYGYAQCALRTGRDDFRDTSRRLADVFLSLLPDSGVPEWDFRAPKPCPYDASAGTIAARGLQMLYQLLLPSDKSAAEEYLVRANKLVEDILRECGTPAATLDKDGKVNWGEGSWETLLQHSTINGNEKATRRLLDHGLVYADYYLMEFGNEAIKIERAKEA
;
A
#
# COMPACT_ATOMS: atom_id res chain seq x y z
N MET A 1 11.46 6.65 -13.13
CA MET A 1 11.36 6.67 -14.60
C MET A 1 12.03 5.40 -15.11
N VAL A 2 11.51 4.76 -16.16
CA VAL A 2 12.02 3.47 -16.68
C VAL A 2 12.83 3.74 -17.94
N ASN A 3 13.84 2.90 -18.21
CA ASN A 3 14.74 3.09 -19.33
C ASN A 3 13.96 2.92 -20.65
N ALA A 4 13.91 3.98 -21.46
CA ALA A 4 13.04 4.04 -22.65
C ALA A 4 13.37 2.97 -23.71
N ASP A 5 14.60 2.46 -23.71
CA ASP A 5 15.12 1.60 -24.79
C ASP A 5 14.75 0.11 -24.68
N LYS A 6 14.04 -0.35 -23.63
CA LYS A 6 13.72 -1.79 -23.48
C LYS A 6 12.30 -2.16 -23.04
N THR A 7 11.35 -1.23 -22.99
CA THR A 7 9.99 -1.53 -22.54
C THR A 7 8.94 -0.66 -23.21
N ARG A 8 7.72 -1.20 -23.34
CA ARG A 8 6.46 -0.56 -23.75
C ARG A 8 6.53 0.98 -23.67
N ASN A 9 6.52 1.64 -24.82
CA ASN A 9 6.63 3.09 -24.92
C ASN A 9 5.24 3.72 -24.88
N PHE A 10 4.92 4.41 -23.78
CA PHE A 10 3.68 5.17 -23.58
C PHE A 10 4.01 6.67 -23.56
N PRO A 11 4.40 7.27 -24.71
CA PRO A 11 4.83 8.66 -24.71
C PRO A 11 3.65 9.58 -24.44
N ALA A 12 3.91 10.71 -23.79
CA ALA A 12 2.91 11.74 -23.54
C ALA A 12 2.26 12.26 -24.83
N SER A 13 2.96 12.19 -25.97
CA SER A 13 2.43 12.56 -27.28
C SER A 13 1.39 11.59 -27.86
N ALA A 14 1.13 10.45 -27.22
CA ALA A 14 0.18 9.43 -27.67
C ALA A 14 -0.92 9.14 -26.64
N GLN A 15 -1.29 10.13 -25.83
CA GLN A 15 -2.37 10.03 -24.83
C GLN A 15 -3.74 9.67 -25.43
N ASP A 16 -3.92 9.80 -26.74
CA ASP A 16 -5.11 9.34 -27.46
C ASP A 16 -5.16 7.82 -27.65
N LYS A 17 -4.08 7.10 -27.30
CA LYS A 17 -3.91 5.65 -27.50
C LYS A 17 -3.72 4.86 -26.22
N HIS A 18 -3.46 5.51 -25.09
CA HIS A 18 -3.24 4.86 -23.81
C HIS A 18 -3.68 5.74 -22.65
N TYR A 19 -4.17 5.11 -21.59
CA TYR A 19 -4.53 5.76 -20.33
C TYR A 19 -4.10 4.87 -19.18
N LEU A 20 -2.97 5.23 -18.55
CA LEU A 20 -2.35 4.41 -17.50
C LEU A 20 -2.95 4.75 -16.14
N VAL A 21 -3.45 3.73 -15.45
CA VAL A 21 -3.92 3.82 -14.06
C VAL A 21 -3.05 2.90 -13.21
N ILE A 22 -2.71 3.34 -12.00
CA ILE A 22 -1.92 2.58 -11.05
C ILE A 22 -2.74 2.26 -9.79
N ILE A 23 -2.47 1.13 -9.16
CA ILE A 23 -3.17 0.72 -7.92
C ILE A 23 -2.98 1.74 -6.79
N ASP A 24 -1.86 2.48 -6.76
CA ASP A 24 -1.57 3.56 -5.83
C ASP A 24 -2.62 4.69 -5.89
N ASN A 25 -3.37 4.81 -7.00
CA ASN A 25 -4.47 5.78 -7.11
C ASN A 25 -5.56 5.53 -6.07
N MET A 26 -5.70 4.32 -5.55
CA MET A 26 -6.60 4.00 -4.44
C MET A 26 -6.33 4.88 -3.20
N MET A 27 -5.07 5.28 -2.98
CA MET A 27 -4.66 6.12 -1.85
C MET A 27 -5.07 7.58 -2.00
N ASN A 28 -5.40 8.03 -3.22
CA ASN A 28 -5.79 9.41 -3.50
C ASN A 28 -7.30 9.64 -3.44
N LEU A 29 -8.09 8.57 -3.32
CA LEU A 29 -9.55 8.64 -3.38
C LEU A 29 -10.16 9.31 -2.14
N ASP A 30 -9.50 9.20 -0.98
CA ASP A 30 -9.97 9.82 0.26
C ASP A 30 -10.13 11.34 0.16
N MET A 31 -9.19 11.99 -0.53
CA MET A 31 -9.23 13.42 -0.78
C MET A 31 -10.51 13.82 -1.52
N MET A 32 -10.98 12.99 -2.44
CA MET A 32 -12.20 13.24 -3.22
C MET A 32 -13.45 13.00 -2.37
N TYR A 33 -13.46 11.98 -1.49
CA TYR A 33 -14.53 11.82 -0.52
C TYR A 33 -14.60 13.00 0.46
N GLU A 34 -13.45 13.49 0.94
CA GLU A 34 -13.38 14.67 1.81
C GLU A 34 -13.83 15.95 1.08
N ALA A 35 -13.49 16.11 -0.20
CA ALA A 35 -13.97 17.23 -1.01
C ALA A 35 -15.51 17.26 -1.11
N THR A 36 -16.17 16.11 -1.28
CA THR A 36 -17.63 16.04 -1.21
C THR A 36 -18.15 16.46 0.16
N LYS A 37 -17.52 16.01 1.26
CA LYS A 37 -17.93 16.39 2.62
C LYS A 37 -17.79 17.89 2.87
N LEU A 38 -16.71 18.51 2.39
CA LEU A 38 -16.44 19.94 2.59
C LEU A 38 -17.31 20.85 1.71
N THR A 39 -17.58 20.44 0.48
CA THR A 39 -18.27 21.28 -0.52
C THR A 39 -19.77 20.98 -0.64
N GLY A 40 -20.22 19.81 -0.19
CA GLY A 40 -21.55 19.27 -0.46
C GLY A 40 -21.74 18.78 -1.90
N ASP A 41 -20.75 18.91 -2.79
CA ASP A 41 -20.86 18.46 -4.18
C ASP A 41 -20.60 16.95 -4.28
N PRO A 42 -21.61 16.13 -4.64
CA PRO A 42 -21.48 14.68 -4.67
C PRO A 42 -20.61 14.17 -5.83
N LYS A 43 -20.19 15.02 -6.77
CA LYS A 43 -19.39 14.58 -7.93
C LYS A 43 -18.06 13.96 -7.53
N TYR A 44 -17.41 14.47 -6.47
CA TYR A 44 -16.08 14.00 -6.07
C TYR A 44 -16.15 12.58 -5.51
N ALA A 45 -17.09 12.31 -4.59
CA ALA A 45 -17.37 10.97 -4.09
C ALA A 45 -17.78 10.00 -5.21
N LYS A 46 -18.62 10.43 -6.16
CA LYS A 46 -19.00 9.60 -7.32
C LYS A 46 -17.80 9.18 -8.17
N ILE A 47 -16.87 10.12 -8.45
CA ILE A 47 -15.63 9.82 -9.18
C ILE A 47 -14.76 8.85 -8.39
N ALA A 48 -14.60 9.09 -7.08
CA ALA A 48 -13.81 8.22 -6.21
C ALA A 48 -14.35 6.79 -6.16
N THR A 49 -15.66 6.64 -5.96
CA THR A 49 -16.32 5.32 -5.94
C THR A 49 -16.19 4.62 -7.29
N HIS A 50 -16.42 5.33 -8.39
CA HIS A 50 -16.27 4.75 -9.72
C HIS A 50 -14.84 4.27 -10.01
N GLN A 51 -13.83 5.04 -9.57
CA GLN A 51 -12.43 4.65 -9.70
C GLN A 51 -12.11 3.38 -8.90
N ALA A 52 -12.65 3.25 -7.68
CA ALA A 52 -12.48 2.06 -6.85
C ALA A 52 -13.16 0.83 -7.49
N GLU A 53 -14.39 0.97 -7.99
CA GLU A 53 -15.09 -0.11 -8.72
C GLU A 53 -14.28 -0.59 -9.92
N LYS A 54 -13.85 0.36 -10.76
CA LYS A 54 -13.07 0.04 -11.96
C LYS A 54 -11.76 -0.64 -11.63
N SER A 55 -11.10 -0.23 -10.55
CA SER A 55 -9.85 -0.83 -10.08
C SER A 55 -10.09 -2.24 -9.53
N SER A 56 -11.25 -2.54 -8.97
CA SER A 56 -11.58 -3.86 -8.44
C SER A 56 -11.72 -4.87 -9.57
N ASP A 57 -12.35 -4.46 -10.67
CA ASP A 57 -12.54 -5.31 -11.86
C ASP A 57 -11.26 -5.55 -12.67
N THR A 58 -10.24 -4.70 -12.51
CA THR A 58 -9.09 -4.66 -13.43
C THR A 58 -7.74 -4.86 -12.77
N HIS A 59 -7.50 -4.23 -11.63
CA HIS A 59 -6.22 -4.31 -10.94
C HIS A 59 -6.17 -5.51 -9.98
N VAL A 60 -7.32 -5.95 -9.44
CA VAL A 60 -7.37 -7.11 -8.54
C VAL A 60 -7.48 -8.39 -9.37
N ARG A 61 -6.52 -9.29 -9.20
CA ARG A 61 -6.49 -10.60 -9.85
C ARG A 61 -7.39 -11.59 -9.12
N LYS A 62 -7.75 -12.67 -9.83
CA LYS A 62 -8.56 -13.77 -9.27
C LYS A 62 -7.91 -14.47 -8.08
N ASP A 63 -6.57 -14.51 -8.03
CA ASP A 63 -5.80 -15.09 -6.92
C ASP A 63 -5.68 -14.13 -5.72
N GLY A 64 -6.33 -12.96 -5.76
CA GLY A 64 -6.30 -11.96 -4.70
C GLY A 64 -5.00 -11.16 -4.63
N THR A 65 -4.15 -11.21 -5.67
CA THR A 65 -3.02 -10.28 -5.84
C THR A 65 -3.40 -9.08 -6.71
N THR A 66 -2.56 -8.04 -6.78
CA THR A 66 -2.81 -6.87 -7.64
C THR A 66 -1.81 -6.70 -8.79
N TYR A 67 -2.31 -6.33 -9.97
CA TYR A 67 -1.48 -5.64 -10.96
C TYR A 67 -1.12 -4.27 -10.42
N HIS A 68 0.07 -3.78 -10.77
CA HIS A 68 0.46 -2.41 -10.44
C HIS A 68 -0.21 -1.43 -11.39
N VAL A 69 -0.06 -1.63 -12.71
CA VAL A 69 -0.54 -0.69 -13.74
C VAL A 69 -1.49 -1.38 -14.70
N VAL A 70 -2.59 -0.71 -15.05
CA VAL A 70 -3.47 -1.12 -16.15
C VAL A 70 -3.53 0.00 -17.19
N ASN A 71 -3.31 -0.34 -18.46
CA ASN A 71 -3.52 0.56 -19.59
C ASN A 71 -4.95 0.42 -20.09
N PHE A 72 -5.65 1.54 -20.26
CA PHE A 72 -6.99 1.60 -20.83
C PHE A 72 -6.99 2.27 -22.20
N ASP A 73 -7.93 1.86 -23.05
CA ASP A 73 -8.33 2.62 -24.23
C ASP A 73 -9.02 3.92 -23.77
N PRO A 74 -8.48 5.12 -24.08
CA PRO A 74 -9.05 6.39 -23.63
C PRO A 74 -10.47 6.67 -24.14
N LYS A 75 -10.88 6.03 -25.25
CA LYS A 75 -12.19 6.22 -25.88
C LYS A 75 -13.23 5.26 -25.36
N THR A 76 -12.84 4.01 -25.07
CA THR A 76 -13.78 2.95 -24.70
C THR A 76 -13.72 2.55 -23.22
N GLY A 77 -12.66 2.89 -22.50
CA GLY A 77 -12.44 2.47 -21.11
C GLY A 77 -12.16 0.97 -20.96
N LYS A 78 -11.88 0.26 -22.07
CA LYS A 78 -11.50 -1.15 -22.08
C LYS A 78 -10.06 -1.31 -21.61
N ALA A 79 -9.80 -2.25 -20.70
CA ALA A 79 -8.44 -2.62 -20.32
C ALA A 79 -7.73 -3.28 -21.50
N LEU A 80 -6.53 -2.78 -21.83
CA LEU A 80 -5.70 -3.22 -22.94
C LEU A 80 -4.52 -4.06 -22.45
N ASP A 81 -3.79 -3.54 -21.46
CA ASP A 81 -2.57 -4.15 -20.92
C ASP A 81 -2.61 -4.16 -19.39
N PHE A 82 -2.06 -5.21 -18.80
CA PHE A 82 -1.89 -5.38 -17.36
C PHE A 82 -0.42 -5.57 -17.08
N MET A 83 0.18 -4.75 -16.22
CA MET A 83 1.63 -4.65 -16.14
C MET A 83 2.14 -4.15 -14.79
N THR A 84 3.47 -4.05 -14.71
CA THR A 84 4.13 -3.40 -13.58
C THR A 84 5.14 -2.34 -14.01
N HIS A 85 5.30 -1.30 -13.19
CA HIS A 85 6.37 -0.31 -13.31
C HIS A 85 7.47 -0.48 -12.24
N GLN A 86 7.10 -0.99 -11.07
CA GLN A 86 7.99 -1.10 -9.90
C GLN A 86 8.17 -2.52 -9.37
N GLY A 87 7.24 -3.44 -9.68
CA GLY A 87 7.31 -4.84 -9.30
C GLY A 87 8.31 -5.63 -10.15
N TYR A 88 8.55 -6.88 -9.77
CA TYR A 88 9.50 -7.76 -10.44
C TYR A 88 9.10 -8.12 -11.88
N SER A 89 7.84 -8.45 -12.13
CA SER A 89 7.29 -8.78 -13.46
C SER A 89 5.81 -8.40 -13.55
N ASP A 90 5.22 -8.41 -14.74
CA ASP A 90 3.79 -8.09 -14.91
C ASP A 90 2.88 -9.06 -14.14
N GLU A 91 3.33 -10.30 -14.00
CA GLU A 91 2.68 -11.40 -13.29
C GLU A 91 3.14 -11.52 -11.83
N SER A 92 4.02 -10.62 -11.34
CA SER A 92 4.45 -10.65 -9.95
C SER A 92 3.46 -9.94 -9.01
N ALA A 93 3.71 -10.08 -7.71
CA ALA A 93 2.91 -9.47 -6.65
C ALA A 93 3.81 -8.48 -5.89
N TRP A 94 3.88 -7.26 -6.42
CA TRP A 94 4.59 -6.15 -5.78
C TRP A 94 3.96 -5.83 -4.43
N SER A 95 4.69 -5.98 -3.34
CA SER A 95 4.12 -6.01 -1.99
C SER A 95 3.47 -4.68 -1.61
N ARG A 96 4.07 -3.55 -1.98
CA ARG A 96 3.45 -2.23 -1.73
C ARG A 96 2.23 -1.97 -2.59
N GLY A 97 2.18 -2.45 -3.82
CA GLY A 97 0.98 -2.38 -4.66
C GLY A 97 -0.18 -3.20 -4.08
N GLN A 98 0.13 -4.34 -3.48
CA GLN A 98 -0.84 -5.12 -2.71
C GLN A 98 -1.33 -4.34 -1.48
N ALA A 99 -0.40 -3.72 -0.73
CA ALA A 99 -0.71 -2.93 0.45
C ALA A 99 -1.59 -1.70 0.15
N TRP A 100 -1.35 -1.00 -0.97
CA TRP A 100 -2.23 0.07 -1.46
C TRP A 100 -3.65 -0.39 -1.72
N GLY A 101 -3.82 -1.58 -2.28
CA GLY A 101 -5.13 -2.19 -2.44
C GLY A 101 -5.80 -2.44 -1.09
N ILE A 102 -5.10 -3.07 -0.14
CA ILE A 102 -5.64 -3.36 1.21
C ILE A 102 -6.13 -2.07 1.88
N TYR A 103 -5.25 -1.07 2.01
CA TYR A 103 -5.57 0.20 2.65
C TYR A 103 -6.68 0.93 1.89
N GLY A 104 -6.53 1.12 0.58
CA GLY A 104 -7.42 1.95 -0.21
C GLY A 104 -8.85 1.40 -0.28
N TYR A 105 -9.03 0.08 -0.38
CA TYR A 105 -10.37 -0.51 -0.33
C TYR A 105 -10.99 -0.46 1.07
N ALA A 106 -10.21 -0.65 2.13
CA ALA A 106 -10.72 -0.49 3.50
C ALA A 106 -11.17 0.95 3.76
N GLN A 107 -10.38 1.93 3.30
CA GLN A 107 -10.73 3.35 3.40
C GLN A 107 -11.99 3.68 2.57
N CYS A 108 -12.11 3.16 1.33
CA CYS A 108 -13.32 3.32 0.54
C CYS A 108 -14.53 2.69 1.23
N ALA A 109 -14.39 1.52 1.87
CA ALA A 109 -15.46 0.89 2.63
C ALA A 109 -15.88 1.75 3.83
N LEU A 110 -14.94 2.33 4.58
CA LEU A 110 -15.25 3.27 5.66
C LEU A 110 -16.00 4.52 5.17
N ARG A 111 -15.63 5.04 3.99
CA ARG A 111 -16.26 6.23 3.40
C ARG A 111 -17.65 5.98 2.83
N THR A 112 -17.92 4.77 2.35
CA THR A 112 -19.13 4.45 1.57
C THR A 112 -20.09 3.48 2.26
N GLY A 113 -19.64 2.74 3.27
CA GLY A 113 -20.39 1.65 3.89
C GLY A 113 -20.55 0.42 3.00
N ARG A 114 -19.76 0.30 1.94
CA ARG A 114 -19.90 -0.78 0.95
C ARG A 114 -19.16 -2.05 1.32
N ASP A 115 -19.92 -3.13 1.42
CA ASP A 115 -19.44 -4.47 1.71
C ASP A 115 -18.49 -5.03 0.65
N ASP A 116 -18.73 -4.75 -0.63
CA ASP A 116 -17.88 -5.26 -1.71
C ASP A 116 -16.45 -4.66 -1.69
N PHE A 117 -16.30 -3.42 -1.21
CA PHE A 117 -14.99 -2.84 -0.95
C PHE A 117 -14.34 -3.44 0.29
N ARG A 118 -15.09 -3.64 1.38
CA ARG A 118 -14.58 -4.34 2.58
C ARG A 118 -14.07 -5.73 2.21
N ASP A 119 -14.85 -6.49 1.46
CA ASP A 119 -14.54 -7.87 1.08
C ASP A 119 -13.36 -7.93 0.11
N THR A 120 -13.21 -6.92 -0.75
CA THR A 120 -12.01 -6.78 -1.60
C THR A 120 -10.76 -6.53 -0.75
N SER A 121 -10.80 -5.58 0.20
CA SER A 121 -9.68 -5.32 1.12
C SER A 121 -9.31 -6.58 1.91
N ARG A 122 -10.32 -7.27 2.45
CA ARG A 122 -10.18 -8.54 3.18
C ARG A 122 -9.44 -9.60 2.36
N ARG A 123 -9.89 -9.84 1.12
CA ARG A 123 -9.24 -10.81 0.21
C ARG A 123 -7.79 -10.45 -0.08
N LEU A 124 -7.50 -9.17 -0.30
CA LEU A 124 -6.13 -8.70 -0.55
C LEU A 124 -5.25 -8.88 0.69
N ALA A 125 -5.79 -8.62 1.88
CA ALA A 125 -5.12 -8.75 3.17
C ALA A 125 -4.76 -10.21 3.48
N ASP A 126 -5.71 -11.13 3.31
CA ASP A 126 -5.50 -12.55 3.55
C ASP A 126 -4.38 -13.11 2.67
N VAL A 127 -4.36 -12.73 1.39
CA VAL A 127 -3.30 -13.13 0.45
C VAL A 127 -1.97 -12.51 0.85
N PHE A 128 -1.91 -11.21 1.16
CA PHE A 128 -0.68 -10.55 1.61
C PHE A 128 -0.07 -11.25 2.84
N LEU A 129 -0.89 -11.53 3.84
CA LEU A 129 -0.47 -12.22 5.07
C LEU A 129 0.00 -13.65 4.82
N SER A 130 -0.57 -14.34 3.82
CA SER A 130 -0.15 -15.70 3.44
C SER A 130 1.19 -15.75 2.70
N LEU A 131 1.63 -14.62 2.13
CA LEU A 131 2.85 -14.50 1.35
C LEU A 131 4.03 -13.96 2.18
N LEU A 132 3.81 -13.62 3.46
CA LEU A 132 4.88 -13.15 4.34
C LEU A 132 5.92 -14.25 4.57
N PRO A 133 7.23 -13.92 4.55
CA PRO A 133 8.28 -14.85 4.95
C PRO A 133 8.27 -15.07 6.47
N ASP A 134 9.11 -16.00 6.96
CA ASP A 134 9.23 -16.32 8.39
C ASP A 134 9.60 -15.11 9.26
N SER A 135 10.31 -14.12 8.71
CA SER A 135 10.61 -12.87 9.42
C SER A 135 9.38 -12.02 9.71
N GLY A 136 8.25 -12.28 9.03
CA GLY A 136 7.01 -11.51 9.13
C GLY A 136 7.03 -10.17 8.39
N VAL A 137 8.17 -9.77 7.80
CA VAL A 137 8.29 -8.53 7.04
C VAL A 137 8.17 -8.82 5.54
N PRO A 138 7.31 -8.12 4.78
CA PRO A 138 7.16 -8.38 3.36
C PRO A 138 8.46 -8.09 2.61
N GLU A 139 8.78 -8.95 1.67
CA GLU A 139 9.79 -8.67 0.66
C GLU A 139 9.25 -7.63 -0.32
N TRP A 140 10.13 -6.92 -1.04
CA TRP A 140 9.70 -5.88 -1.97
C TRP A 140 8.76 -6.37 -3.09
N ASP A 141 8.87 -7.65 -3.45
CA ASP A 141 7.94 -8.35 -4.32
C ASP A 141 7.90 -9.83 -3.91
N PHE A 142 6.70 -10.36 -3.69
CA PHE A 142 6.51 -11.73 -3.20
C PHE A 142 6.94 -12.80 -4.21
N ARG A 143 7.15 -12.45 -5.49
CA ARG A 143 7.62 -13.37 -6.54
C ARG A 143 9.01 -13.03 -7.07
N ALA A 144 9.73 -12.09 -6.44
CA ALA A 144 11.13 -11.82 -6.80
C ALA A 144 12.06 -12.98 -6.40
N PRO A 145 13.17 -13.21 -7.14
CA PRO A 145 14.19 -14.19 -6.78
C PRO A 145 14.79 -13.93 -5.40
N LYS A 146 15.04 -14.99 -4.64
CA LYS A 146 15.52 -14.92 -3.26
C LYS A 146 17.03 -15.19 -3.16
N PRO A 147 17.72 -14.64 -2.14
CA PRO A 147 17.22 -13.65 -1.18
C PRO A 147 16.98 -12.29 -1.85
N CYS A 148 16.00 -11.52 -1.36
CA CYS A 148 15.76 -10.16 -1.82
C CYS A 148 15.43 -9.19 -0.67
N PRO A 149 15.60 -7.88 -0.86
CA PRO A 149 15.34 -6.89 0.19
C PRO A 149 13.89 -6.87 0.66
N TYR A 150 13.70 -6.43 1.90
CA TYR A 150 12.40 -6.12 2.44
C TYR A 150 11.77 -4.88 1.81
N ASP A 151 10.50 -4.70 2.12
CA ASP A 151 9.84 -3.42 1.99
C ASP A 151 9.02 -3.08 3.23
N ALA A 152 9.69 -2.52 4.24
CA ALA A 152 9.04 -2.11 5.50
C ALA A 152 7.82 -1.21 5.27
N SER A 153 7.86 -0.36 4.22
CA SER A 153 6.74 0.49 3.83
C SER A 153 5.47 -0.31 3.49
N ALA A 154 5.56 -1.37 2.68
CA ALA A 154 4.42 -2.24 2.37
C ALA A 154 3.80 -2.83 3.64
N GLY A 155 4.65 -3.20 4.60
CA GLY A 155 4.22 -3.76 5.87
C GLY A 155 3.41 -2.76 6.71
N THR A 156 3.90 -1.52 6.87
CA THR A 156 3.20 -0.50 7.68
C THR A 156 1.88 -0.06 7.04
N ILE A 157 1.85 0.05 5.71
CA ILE A 157 0.62 0.32 4.94
C ILE A 157 -0.40 -0.80 5.13
N ALA A 158 0.02 -2.05 4.98
CA ALA A 158 -0.87 -3.20 5.14
C ALA A 158 -1.42 -3.27 6.57
N ALA A 159 -0.56 -3.08 7.60
CA ALA A 159 -0.98 -3.06 8.99
C ALA A 159 -2.06 -2.01 9.27
N ARG A 160 -1.95 -0.82 8.67
CA ARG A 160 -3.01 0.20 8.73
C ARG A 160 -4.32 -0.24 8.09
N GLY A 161 -4.25 -0.87 6.92
CA GLY A 161 -5.42 -1.46 6.27
C GLY A 161 -6.08 -2.54 7.13
N LEU A 162 -5.29 -3.36 7.84
CA LEU A 162 -5.80 -4.37 8.78
C LEU A 162 -6.53 -3.74 9.98
N GLN A 163 -6.05 -2.62 10.53
CA GLN A 163 -6.77 -1.87 11.57
C GLN A 163 -8.11 -1.31 11.06
N MET A 164 -8.18 -0.88 9.79
CA MET A 164 -9.46 -0.46 9.20
C MET A 164 -10.42 -1.65 9.01
N LEU A 165 -9.91 -2.83 8.64
CA LEU A 165 -10.70 -4.06 8.59
C LEU A 165 -11.25 -4.45 9.96
N TYR A 166 -10.46 -4.30 11.04
CA TYR A 166 -10.95 -4.44 12.41
C TYR A 166 -12.18 -3.54 12.65
N GLN A 167 -12.08 -2.25 12.32
CA GLN A 167 -13.19 -1.30 12.51
C GLN A 167 -14.44 -1.68 11.70
N LEU A 168 -14.24 -2.07 10.43
CA LEU A 168 -15.33 -2.43 9.51
C LEU A 168 -16.06 -3.72 9.93
N LEU A 169 -15.33 -4.68 10.51
CA LEU A 169 -15.87 -5.98 10.88
C LEU A 169 -16.42 -6.03 12.31
N LEU A 170 -15.93 -5.18 13.21
CA LEU A 170 -16.32 -5.18 14.63
C LEU A 170 -17.84 -5.24 14.88
N PRO A 171 -18.71 -4.53 14.12
CA PRO A 171 -20.16 -4.59 14.32
C PRO A 171 -20.83 -5.89 13.88
N SER A 172 -20.20 -6.68 13.00
CA SER A 172 -20.83 -7.82 12.32
C SER A 172 -20.13 -9.17 12.56
N ASP A 173 -18.82 -9.16 12.74
CA ASP A 173 -17.98 -10.34 13.00
C ASP A 173 -16.81 -9.95 13.92
N LYS A 174 -17.08 -9.95 15.23
CA LYS A 174 -16.09 -9.57 16.26
C LYS A 174 -14.87 -10.49 16.25
N SER A 175 -15.05 -11.78 15.96
CA SER A 175 -13.94 -12.74 15.97
C SER A 175 -12.97 -12.44 14.84
N ALA A 176 -13.48 -12.26 13.62
CA ALA A 176 -12.65 -11.90 12.47
C ALA A 176 -12.00 -10.51 12.65
N ALA A 177 -12.73 -9.56 13.25
CA ALA A 177 -12.19 -8.24 13.55
C ALA A 177 -10.94 -8.35 14.46
N GLU A 178 -11.05 -9.00 15.62
CA GLU A 178 -9.94 -9.15 16.56
C GLU A 178 -8.76 -9.93 15.94
N GLU A 179 -9.02 -10.91 15.07
CA GLU A 179 -7.96 -11.58 14.31
C GLU A 179 -7.16 -10.59 13.46
N TYR A 180 -7.82 -9.70 12.70
CA TYR A 180 -7.11 -8.68 11.92
C TYR A 180 -6.32 -7.70 12.80
N LEU A 181 -6.85 -7.32 13.97
CA LEU A 181 -6.12 -6.45 14.90
C LEU A 181 -4.85 -7.13 15.43
N VAL A 182 -4.94 -8.41 15.82
CA VAL A 182 -3.78 -9.21 16.26
C VAL A 182 -2.74 -9.32 15.15
N ARG A 183 -3.17 -9.61 13.91
CA ARG A 183 -2.26 -9.71 12.75
C ARG A 183 -1.63 -8.36 12.41
N ALA A 184 -2.36 -7.26 12.57
CA ALA A 184 -1.84 -5.91 12.36
C ALA A 184 -0.73 -5.56 13.37
N ASN A 185 -0.96 -5.82 14.65
CA ASN A 185 0.02 -5.60 15.72
C ASN A 185 1.27 -6.46 15.50
N LYS A 186 1.10 -7.76 15.22
CA LYS A 186 2.21 -8.67 14.95
C LYS A 186 3.06 -8.20 13.76
N LEU A 187 2.43 -7.73 12.69
CA LEU A 187 3.13 -7.21 11.51
C LEU A 187 4.00 -6.00 11.87
N VAL A 188 3.48 -5.05 12.67
CA VAL A 188 4.26 -3.89 13.11
C VAL A 188 5.38 -4.28 14.08
N GLU A 189 5.15 -5.22 14.99
CA GLU A 189 6.19 -5.77 15.86
C GLU A 189 7.34 -6.40 15.07
N ASP A 190 7.02 -7.16 14.02
CA ASP A 190 8.00 -7.75 13.12
C ASP A 190 8.79 -6.68 12.36
N ILE A 191 8.11 -5.65 11.85
CA ILE A 191 8.76 -4.53 11.16
C ILE A 191 9.68 -3.75 12.10
N LEU A 192 9.25 -3.46 13.34
CA LEU A 192 10.10 -2.75 14.30
C LEU A 192 11.33 -3.58 14.69
N ARG A 193 11.19 -4.90 14.80
CA ARG A 193 12.32 -5.81 15.09
C ARG A 193 13.34 -5.84 13.95
N GLU A 194 12.87 -6.03 12.72
CA GLU A 194 13.77 -6.27 11.57
C GLU A 194 14.21 -4.97 10.89
N CYS A 195 13.41 -3.91 10.96
CA CYS A 195 13.56 -2.69 10.18
C CYS A 195 13.59 -1.41 11.03
N GLY A 196 13.50 -1.49 12.36
CA GLY A 196 13.64 -0.31 13.22
C GLY A 196 15.03 0.31 13.10
N THR A 197 15.11 1.64 13.03
CA THR A 197 16.40 2.33 13.05
C THR A 197 16.90 2.53 14.49
N PRO A 198 18.22 2.65 14.70
CA PRO A 198 18.78 2.95 16.01
C PRO A 198 18.27 4.30 16.54
N ALA A 199 18.20 4.43 17.87
CA ALA A 199 17.86 5.69 18.50
C ALA A 199 18.90 6.77 18.17
N ALA A 200 18.46 7.87 17.55
CA ALA A 200 19.30 9.02 17.29
C ALA A 200 19.63 9.76 18.59
N THR A 201 20.83 10.34 18.66
CA THR A 201 21.28 11.18 19.79
C THR A 201 21.69 12.56 19.30
N LEU A 202 21.68 13.55 20.20
CA LEU A 202 22.22 14.88 19.93
C LEU A 202 23.57 15.02 20.64
N ASP A 203 24.59 15.49 19.92
CA ASP A 203 25.84 15.87 20.56
C ASP A 203 25.73 17.25 21.26
N LYS A 204 26.80 17.64 21.94
CA LYS A 204 26.90 18.90 22.69
C LYS A 204 26.71 20.16 21.83
N ASP A 205 26.89 20.05 20.51
CA ASP A 205 26.78 21.13 19.55
C ASP A 205 25.43 21.10 18.81
N GLY A 206 24.52 20.20 19.21
CA GLY A 206 23.18 20.03 18.65
C GLY A 206 23.16 19.27 17.32
N LYS A 207 24.28 18.63 16.93
CA LYS A 207 24.32 17.81 15.72
C LYS A 207 23.75 16.44 16.02
N VAL A 208 22.90 15.96 15.10
CA VAL A 208 22.28 14.63 15.20
C VAL A 208 23.30 13.56 14.85
N ASN A 209 23.42 12.58 15.74
CA ASN A 209 24.02 11.29 15.46
C ASN A 209 22.90 10.28 15.24
N TRP A 210 22.70 9.90 13.97
CA TRP A 210 21.66 8.99 13.52
C TRP A 210 21.92 7.51 13.86
N GLY A 211 23.03 7.20 14.55
CA GLY A 211 23.40 5.83 14.90
C GLY A 211 23.95 5.04 13.70
N GLU A 212 23.97 3.71 13.86
CA GLU A 212 24.45 2.79 12.82
C GLU A 212 23.63 2.92 11.52
N GLY A 213 24.32 2.89 10.38
CA GLY A 213 23.70 3.08 9.06
C GLY A 213 23.35 4.52 8.69
N SER A 214 23.37 5.45 9.67
CA SER A 214 23.03 6.86 9.46
C SER A 214 21.65 7.09 8.85
N TRP A 215 20.68 6.27 9.23
CA TRP A 215 19.29 6.40 8.76
C TRP A 215 18.59 7.57 9.43
N GLU A 216 18.09 8.51 8.63
CA GLU A 216 17.27 9.63 9.12
C GLU A 216 15.80 9.25 9.36
N THR A 217 15.38 8.09 8.83
CA THR A 217 14.01 7.56 8.94
C THR A 217 13.81 6.72 10.20
N LEU A 218 12.56 6.53 10.61
CA LEU A 218 12.20 5.61 11.71
C LEU A 218 12.39 4.14 11.31
N LEU A 219 12.21 3.84 10.02
CA LEU A 219 12.38 2.51 9.46
C LEU A 219 13.45 2.48 8.36
N GLN A 220 14.30 1.45 8.40
CA GLN A 220 15.23 1.05 7.34
C GLN A 220 14.61 -0.06 6.45
N HIS A 221 15.32 -0.51 5.42
CA HIS A 221 14.94 -1.66 4.60
C HIS A 221 13.58 -1.55 3.88
N SER A 222 13.25 -0.36 3.35
CA SER A 222 12.16 -0.21 2.37
C SER A 222 12.67 -0.24 0.93
N THR A 223 11.80 -0.46 -0.05
CA THR A 223 12.20 -0.55 -1.47
C THR A 223 11.38 0.38 -2.36
N ILE A 224 11.96 1.40 -2.97
CA ILE A 224 11.25 2.34 -3.87
C ILE A 224 10.92 1.66 -5.20
N ASN A 225 11.91 1.03 -5.84
CA ASN A 225 11.73 0.38 -7.14
C ASN A 225 12.82 -0.68 -7.35
N GLY A 226 12.40 -1.95 -7.42
CA GLY A 226 13.27 -3.09 -7.67
C GLY A 226 13.24 -3.60 -9.12
N ASN A 227 12.40 -3.02 -9.98
CA ASN A 227 12.22 -3.48 -11.35
C ASN A 227 13.54 -3.39 -12.15
N GLU A 228 13.91 -4.46 -12.84
CA GLU A 228 15.15 -4.54 -13.65
C GLU A 228 15.23 -3.49 -14.76
N LYS A 229 14.08 -2.98 -15.24
CA LYS A 229 13.98 -1.97 -16.30
C LYS A 229 13.96 -0.54 -15.75
N ALA A 230 13.95 -0.33 -14.43
CA ALA A 230 13.98 1.00 -13.84
C ALA A 230 15.26 1.77 -14.23
N THR A 231 15.18 3.09 -14.47
CA THR A 231 16.40 3.89 -14.71
C THR A 231 17.33 3.88 -13.51
N ARG A 232 16.77 3.76 -12.31
CA ARG A 232 17.49 3.57 -11.07
C ARG A 232 16.71 2.62 -10.19
N ARG A 233 17.35 1.51 -9.82
CA ARG A 233 16.85 0.65 -8.75
C ARG A 233 17.25 1.25 -7.42
N LEU A 234 16.26 1.42 -6.56
CA LEU A 234 16.40 1.97 -5.22
C LEU A 234 15.76 0.94 -4.28
N LEU A 235 16.59 -0.03 -3.92
CA LEU A 235 16.33 -1.09 -2.98
C LEU A 235 16.98 -0.70 -1.65
N ASP A 236 16.48 -1.24 -0.55
CA ASP A 236 17.09 -1.10 0.79
C ASP A 236 17.37 0.37 1.17
N HIS A 237 16.30 1.12 1.37
CA HIS A 237 16.31 2.57 1.56
C HIS A 237 15.34 2.98 2.67
N GLY A 238 15.63 4.07 3.38
CA GLY A 238 14.70 4.71 4.30
C GLY A 238 13.59 5.43 3.53
N LEU A 239 12.33 5.29 3.93
CA LEU A 239 11.21 5.90 3.20
C LEU A 239 10.23 6.64 4.10
N VAL A 240 10.02 7.92 3.80
CA VAL A 240 9.13 8.81 4.56
C VAL A 240 7.70 8.27 4.67
N TYR A 241 7.19 7.58 3.65
CA TYR A 241 5.87 6.99 3.73
C TYR A 241 5.84 5.73 4.61
N ALA A 242 6.94 4.98 4.75
CA ALA A 242 7.03 3.90 5.73
C ALA A 242 6.82 4.46 7.15
N ASP A 243 7.54 5.54 7.47
CA ASP A 243 7.47 6.25 8.74
C ASP A 243 6.07 6.86 8.97
N TYR A 244 5.50 7.48 7.92
CA TYR A 244 4.14 8.05 8.00
C TYR A 244 3.12 7.00 8.42
N TYR A 245 3.08 5.84 7.74
CA TYR A 245 2.10 4.80 8.04
C TYR A 245 2.38 4.09 9.37
N LEU A 246 3.65 4.02 9.82
CA LEU A 246 3.99 3.58 11.17
C LEU A 246 3.39 4.53 12.23
N MET A 247 3.58 5.84 12.05
CA MET A 247 3.06 6.85 12.96
C MET A 247 1.54 6.90 12.95
N GLU A 248 0.92 6.80 11.77
CA GLU A 248 -0.54 6.66 11.65
C GLU A 248 -1.03 5.43 12.42
N PHE A 249 -0.30 4.30 12.35
CA PHE A 249 -0.68 3.05 12.99
C PHE A 249 -0.66 3.19 14.50
N GLY A 250 0.41 3.76 15.05
CA GLY A 250 0.53 4.02 16.49
C GLY A 250 -0.58 4.93 17.01
N ASN A 251 -0.91 5.99 16.25
CA ASN A 251 -2.00 6.89 16.62
C ASN A 251 -3.36 6.18 16.67
N GLU A 252 -3.68 5.35 15.69
CA GLU A 252 -4.92 4.58 15.68
C GLU A 252 -4.95 3.47 16.73
N ALA A 253 -3.81 2.83 17.01
CA ALA A 253 -3.70 1.82 18.07
C ALA A 253 -4.05 2.42 19.44
N ILE A 254 -3.53 3.62 19.76
CA ILE A 254 -3.87 4.33 21.00
C ILE A 254 -5.37 4.65 21.09
N LYS A 255 -6.00 5.02 19.97
CA LYS A 255 -7.45 5.29 19.94
C LYS A 255 -8.26 4.03 20.18
N ILE A 256 -7.87 2.90 19.59
CA ILE A 256 -8.53 1.60 19.77
C ILE A 256 -8.44 1.16 21.24
N GLU A 257 -7.26 1.25 21.86
CA GLU A 257 -7.09 0.88 23.27
C GLU A 257 -7.94 1.75 24.20
N ARG A 258 -7.95 3.08 24.00
CA ARG A 258 -8.81 3.99 24.77
C ARG A 258 -10.30 3.69 24.61
N ALA A 259 -10.73 3.25 23.43
CA ALA A 259 -12.12 2.89 23.18
C ALA A 259 -12.53 1.57 23.86
N LYS A 260 -11.58 0.69 24.19
CA LYS A 260 -11.82 -0.55 24.95
C LYS A 260 -11.95 -0.30 26.46
N GLU A 261 -11.37 0.78 26.95
CA GLU A 261 -11.40 1.19 28.37
C GLU A 261 -12.64 2.03 28.74
N ALA A 262 -13.36 2.58 27.75
CA ALA A 262 -14.53 3.45 27.91
C ALA A 262 -15.86 2.68 27.93
#